data_AF-A0A3D5GK51-F1
#
_entry.id   AF-A0A3D5GK51-F1
#
_cell.length_a   1.000
_cell.length_b   1.000
_cell.length_c   1.000
_cell.angle_alpha   90.00
_cell.angle_beta   90.00
_cell.angle_gamma   90.00
#
_symmetry.space_group_name_H-M   'P 1'
#
loop_
_entity.id
_entity.type
_entity.pdbx_description
1 polymer ?
#
loop_
_entity_poly.entity_id
_entity_poly.type
_entity_poly.pdbx_seq_one_letter_code
_entity_poly.pdbx_strand_id
1 'polypeptide(L)'
;MFSNGIGQTPTQPEVSTTVAGTSSLPEGTIPVELVRPEMDPELGDSSRTGDLRPALVYGSIYVDSVSGTVGGVGVYELSYPQLDGLSIGHPINALLRRSAEEVRAEFVATLSERSGEEVVDGEGDSLRGGGEVYLLDDRLVSVIYEMQIEWVDAADLDQRVDSVLIDLATGVEWGLQDLF
;
A
#
# COMPACT_ATOMS: atom_id res chain seq x y z
N MET A 1 44.41 -24.86 52.38
CA MET A 1 44.22 -23.41 52.14
C MET A 1 43.84 -23.25 50.67
N PHE A 2 42.62 -22.74 50.46
CA PHE A 2 42.01 -22.16 49.25
C PHE A 2 41.81 -23.01 47.98
N SER A 3 40.58 -23.52 47.85
CA SER A 3 39.85 -23.63 46.58
C SER A 3 39.73 -22.27 45.90
N ASN A 4 39.80 -22.24 44.56
CA ASN A 4 39.21 -21.22 43.67
C ASN A 4 39.22 -21.88 42.27
N GLY A 5 38.10 -22.17 41.60
CA GLY A 5 36.89 -21.38 41.45
C GLY A 5 36.80 -21.05 39.96
N ILE A 6 36.03 -21.85 39.21
CA ILE A 6 35.83 -21.69 37.76
C ILE A 6 35.02 -20.41 37.57
N GLY A 7 35.70 -19.30 37.30
CA GLY A 7 35.08 -18.03 36.96
C GLY A 7 34.51 -18.10 35.55
N GLN A 8 33.19 -18.24 35.45
CA GLN A 8 32.47 -18.06 34.21
C GLN A 8 32.63 -16.59 33.76
N THR A 9 33.20 -16.39 32.58
CA THR A 9 33.07 -15.12 31.86
C THR A 9 31.59 -14.99 31.48
N PRO A 10 30.91 -13.87 31.81
CA PRO A 10 29.49 -13.74 31.55
C PRO A 10 29.24 -13.71 30.04
N THR A 11 28.44 -14.65 29.55
CA THR A 11 27.78 -14.55 28.24
C THR A 11 26.94 -13.29 28.26
N GLN A 12 27.40 -12.25 27.59
CA GLN A 12 26.60 -11.07 27.31
C GLN A 12 25.44 -11.55 26.42
N PRO A 13 24.18 -11.46 26.85
CA PRO A 13 23.08 -11.65 25.91
C PRO A 13 23.21 -10.53 24.88
N GLU A 14 23.40 -10.89 23.61
CA GLU A 14 23.13 -9.95 22.54
C GLU A 14 21.65 -9.62 22.65
N VAL A 15 21.39 -8.43 23.18
CA VAL A 15 20.07 -7.83 23.17
C VAL A 15 19.79 -7.54 21.71
N SER A 16 19.05 -8.42 21.05
CA SER A 16 18.31 -8.04 19.85
C SER A 16 17.36 -6.93 20.27
N THR A 17 17.80 -5.68 20.15
CA THR A 17 16.89 -4.55 20.05
C THR A 17 16.17 -4.72 18.73
N THR A 18 15.08 -5.50 18.77
CA THR A 18 13.97 -5.31 17.84
C THR A 18 13.58 -3.85 18.00
N VAL A 19 13.95 -3.01 17.03
CA VAL A 19 13.29 -1.73 16.83
C VAL A 19 11.85 -2.11 16.51
N ALA A 20 11.01 -2.11 17.53
CA ALA A 20 9.58 -2.06 17.36
C ALA A 20 9.33 -0.77 16.58
N GLY A 21 9.01 -0.91 15.29
CA GLY A 21 8.36 0.17 14.58
C GLY A 21 7.11 0.49 15.36
N THR A 22 7.11 1.59 16.10
CA THR A 22 5.91 2.14 16.69
C THR A 22 5.12 2.80 15.56
N SER A 23 4.65 1.99 14.61
CA SER A 23 3.51 2.39 13.78
C SER A 23 2.28 2.18 14.66
N SER A 24 2.11 3.11 15.59
CA SER A 24 0.91 3.22 16.42
C SER A 24 -0.09 4.07 15.66
N LEU A 25 -0.55 3.57 14.52
CA LEU A 25 -1.79 4.00 13.90
C LEU A 25 -2.74 2.81 13.94
N PRO A 26 -4.00 2.99 14.39
CA PRO A 26 -4.94 1.89 14.44
C PRO A 26 -5.14 1.33 13.03
N GLU A 27 -5.09 0.01 12.88
CA GLU A 27 -5.73 -0.65 11.75
C GLU A 27 -7.18 -0.16 11.73
N GLY A 28 -7.52 0.66 10.73
CA GLY A 28 -8.84 1.25 10.59
C GLY A 28 -9.89 0.18 10.35
N THR A 29 -10.38 -0.45 11.42
CA THR A 29 -11.57 -1.29 11.37
C THR A 29 -12.76 -0.36 11.52
N ILE A 30 -13.53 -0.19 10.45
CA ILE A 30 -14.84 0.48 10.52
C ILE A 30 -15.71 -0.28 11.55
N PRO A 31 -16.20 0.36 12.62
CA PRO A 31 -17.17 -0.28 13.49
C PRO A 31 -18.45 -0.54 12.69
N VAL A 32 -18.91 -1.79 12.65
CA VAL A 32 -20.22 -2.16 12.09
C VAL A 32 -21.29 -1.59 13.02
N GLU A 33 -21.67 -0.33 12.83
CA GLU A 33 -22.86 0.21 13.47
C GLU A 33 -24.08 -0.36 12.73
N LEU A 34 -24.65 -1.42 13.30
CA LEU A 34 -25.92 -1.96 12.87
C LEU A 34 -27.00 -0.92 13.21
N VAL A 35 -27.19 0.07 12.33
CA VAL A 35 -28.27 1.05 12.44
C VAL A 35 -29.58 0.27 12.40
N ARG A 36 -30.16 0.03 13.57
CA ARG A 36 -31.54 -0.42 13.68
C ARG A 36 -32.39 0.77 13.26
N PRO A 37 -33.31 0.63 12.29
CA PRO A 37 -34.24 1.71 12.02
C PRO A 37 -35.13 1.86 13.26
N GLU A 38 -35.01 2.99 13.95
CA GLU A 38 -36.06 3.43 14.88
C GLU A 38 -37.33 3.63 14.06
N MET A 39 -38.28 2.70 14.21
CA MET A 39 -39.64 2.88 13.71
C MET A 39 -40.32 3.94 14.59
N ASP A 40 -40.39 5.17 14.10
CA ASP A 40 -41.33 6.18 14.57
C ASP A 40 -42.72 5.86 13.97
N PRO A 41 -43.74 5.54 14.76
CA PRO A 41 -44.99 5.04 14.23
C PRO A 41 -46.05 6.15 14.13
N GLU A 42 -45.80 7.26 13.44
CA GLU A 42 -46.90 8.15 12.99
C GLU A 42 -46.57 8.91 11.68
N LEU A 43 -47.58 8.96 10.80
CA LEU A 43 -47.67 9.65 9.49
C LEU A 43 -47.05 8.85 8.34
N GLY A 44 -47.82 8.19 7.47
CA GLY A 44 -48.85 8.82 6.64
C GLY A 44 -48.30 8.93 5.21
N ASP A 45 -48.82 8.06 4.34
CA ASP A 45 -48.63 7.99 2.88
C ASP A 45 -47.89 9.17 2.21
N SER A 46 -46.66 8.92 1.77
CA SER A 46 -46.23 9.43 0.47
C SER A 46 -45.11 8.57 -0.10
N SER A 47 -45.37 8.10 -1.32
CA SER A 47 -44.42 7.44 -2.20
C SER A 47 -43.16 8.28 -2.38
N ARG A 48 -42.13 7.98 -1.58
CA ARG A 48 -40.74 8.32 -1.89
C ARG A 48 -39.94 7.04 -1.75
N THR A 49 -39.92 6.26 -2.82
CA THR A 49 -38.82 5.32 -3.08
C THR A 49 -37.57 6.18 -3.28
N GLY A 50 -37.06 6.74 -2.18
CA GLY A 50 -35.68 7.19 -2.12
C GLY A 50 -34.89 5.94 -2.39
N ASP A 51 -34.15 5.94 -3.50
CA ASP A 51 -33.13 4.97 -3.83
C ASP A 51 -32.12 5.00 -2.67
N LEU A 52 -32.43 4.29 -1.58
CA LEU A 52 -31.50 3.96 -0.52
C LEU A 52 -30.54 2.99 -1.16
N ARG A 53 -29.59 3.54 -1.91
CA ARG A 53 -28.42 2.79 -2.32
C ARG A 53 -27.83 2.25 -1.03
N PRO A 54 -27.60 0.92 -0.92
CA PRO A 54 -26.90 0.41 0.23
C PRO A 54 -25.60 1.22 0.31
N ALA A 55 -25.36 1.86 1.47
CA ALA A 55 -24.03 2.37 1.75
C ALA A 55 -23.11 1.18 1.55
N LEU A 56 -22.32 1.22 0.48
CA LEU A 56 -21.26 0.25 0.26
C LEU A 56 -20.32 0.50 1.42
N VAL A 57 -20.42 -0.34 2.46
CA VAL A 57 -19.40 -0.39 3.50
C VAL A 57 -18.20 -0.99 2.80
N TYR A 58 -17.34 -0.13 2.27
CA TYR A 58 -16.08 -0.56 1.69
C TYR A 58 -15.31 -1.30 2.79
N GLY A 59 -14.84 -2.50 2.46
CA GLY A 59 -14.19 -3.39 3.40
C GLY A 59 -12.90 -2.79 3.95
N SER A 60 -12.28 -3.49 4.89
CA SER A 60 -10.92 -3.20 5.34
C SER A 60 -9.94 -3.15 4.16
N ILE A 61 -8.82 -2.45 4.34
CA ILE A 61 -7.71 -2.49 3.38
C ILE A 61 -6.79 -3.65 3.73
N TYR A 62 -6.31 -4.34 2.71
CA TYR A 62 -5.12 -5.19 2.79
C TYR A 62 -4.04 -4.65 1.85
N VAL A 63 -2.78 -5.00 2.12
CA VAL A 63 -1.66 -4.63 1.26
C VAL A 63 -1.32 -5.85 0.41
N ASP A 64 -1.38 -5.68 -0.90
CA ASP A 64 -0.88 -6.64 -1.87
C ASP A 64 0.55 -6.26 -2.30
N SER A 65 1.29 -7.22 -2.84
CA SER A 65 2.67 -7.02 -3.24
C SER A 65 3.01 -7.75 -4.53
N VAL A 66 3.85 -7.13 -5.35
CA VAL A 66 4.40 -7.72 -6.56
C VAL A 66 5.91 -7.60 -6.54
N SER A 67 6.59 -8.72 -6.72
CA SER A 67 8.05 -8.78 -6.78
C SER A 67 8.51 -9.63 -7.95
N GLY A 68 9.69 -9.34 -8.49
CA GLY A 68 10.28 -10.16 -9.53
C GLY A 68 11.60 -9.64 -10.07
N THR A 69 12.09 -10.31 -11.11
CA THR A 69 13.35 -9.97 -11.78
C THR A 69 13.10 -9.59 -13.23
N VAL A 70 13.89 -8.67 -13.77
CA VAL A 70 13.84 -8.22 -15.17
C VAL A 70 15.18 -8.54 -15.83
N GLY A 71 15.17 -9.44 -16.82
CA GLY A 71 16.36 -9.77 -17.62
C GLY A 71 17.57 -10.31 -16.84
N GLY A 72 17.41 -10.69 -15.57
CA GLY A 72 18.51 -11.09 -14.68
C GLY A 72 19.39 -9.95 -14.17
N VAL A 73 19.08 -8.69 -14.53
CA VAL A 73 19.89 -7.50 -14.24
C VAL A 73 19.14 -6.45 -13.41
N GLY A 74 17.84 -6.65 -13.20
CA GLY A 74 17.04 -5.79 -12.33
C GLY A 74 16.10 -6.59 -11.46
N VAL A 75 15.79 -6.05 -10.29
CA VAL A 75 14.84 -6.60 -9.33
C VAL A 75 13.81 -5.54 -8.98
N TYR A 76 12.58 -5.95 -8.70
CA TYR A 76 11.57 -5.05 -8.15
C TYR A 76 10.80 -5.71 -7.02
N GLU A 77 10.39 -4.90 -6.06
CA GLU A 77 9.52 -5.24 -4.95
C GLU A 77 8.61 -4.05 -4.66
N LEU A 78 7.34 -4.18 -5.00
CA LEU A 78 6.35 -3.12 -4.85
C LEU A 78 5.18 -3.59 -4.03
N SER A 79 4.59 -2.70 -3.26
CA SER A 79 3.33 -2.94 -2.55
C SER A 79 2.28 -1.90 -2.91
N TYR A 80 1.01 -2.30 -2.85
CA TYR A 80 -0.10 -1.39 -3.08
C TYR A 80 -1.32 -1.83 -2.24
N PRO A 81 -2.04 -0.89 -1.61
CA PRO A 81 -3.26 -1.20 -0.89
C PRO A 81 -4.37 -1.65 -1.85
N GLN A 82 -5.25 -2.50 -1.34
CA GLN A 82 -6.42 -3.03 -2.02
C GLN A 82 -7.60 -3.04 -1.04
N LEU A 83 -8.80 -2.73 -1.54
CA LEU A 83 -10.02 -2.87 -0.73
C LEU A 83 -10.43 -4.34 -0.71
N ASP A 84 -10.68 -4.84 0.49
CA ASP A 84 -11.23 -6.17 0.72
C ASP A 84 -12.70 -6.23 0.26
N GLY A 85 -13.16 -7.45 -0.06
CA GLY A 85 -14.51 -7.69 -0.56
C GLY A 85 -14.75 -7.28 -2.01
N LEU A 86 -13.80 -6.62 -2.68
CA LEU A 86 -13.83 -6.32 -4.11
C LEU A 86 -13.05 -7.36 -4.91
N SER A 87 -13.48 -7.62 -6.14
CA SER A 87 -12.72 -8.48 -7.06
C SER A 87 -11.40 -7.82 -7.47
N ILE A 88 -10.40 -8.62 -7.84
CA ILE A 88 -9.07 -8.11 -8.24
C ILE A 88 -9.11 -7.18 -9.47
N GLY A 89 -10.13 -7.34 -10.33
CA GLY A 89 -10.36 -6.48 -11.49
C GLY A 89 -11.34 -5.33 -11.24
N HIS A 90 -11.75 -5.12 -9.99
CA HIS A 90 -12.67 -4.03 -9.66
C HIS A 90 -12.02 -2.68 -9.97
N PRO A 91 -12.74 -1.70 -10.55
CA PRO A 91 -12.17 -0.41 -10.94
C PRO A 91 -11.40 0.32 -9.84
N ILE A 92 -11.91 0.30 -8.60
CA ILE A 92 -11.22 0.91 -7.45
C ILE A 92 -9.88 0.21 -7.16
N ASN A 93 -9.86 -1.12 -7.15
CA ASN A 93 -8.63 -1.88 -6.91
C ASN A 93 -7.62 -1.72 -8.05
N ALA A 94 -8.10 -1.59 -9.29
CA ALA A 94 -7.28 -1.24 -10.44
C ALA A 94 -6.70 0.18 -10.34
N LEU A 95 -7.49 1.16 -9.86
CA LEU A 95 -7.02 2.52 -9.59
C LEU A 95 -5.92 2.54 -8.53
N LEU A 96 -6.14 1.85 -7.41
CA LEU A 96 -5.14 1.74 -6.35
C LEU A 96 -3.85 1.12 -6.88
N ARG A 97 -3.92 0.03 -7.65
CA ARG A 97 -2.71 -0.63 -8.16
C ARG A 97 -1.96 0.17 -9.24
N ARG A 98 -2.64 1.09 -9.93
CA ARG A 98 -2.12 1.76 -11.14
C ARG A 98 -0.75 2.38 -10.94
N SER A 99 -0.56 3.20 -9.90
CA SER A 99 0.69 3.95 -9.69
C SER A 99 1.91 3.03 -9.60
N ALA A 100 1.78 1.92 -8.85
CA ALA A 100 2.83 0.91 -8.76
C ALA A 100 3.07 0.18 -10.10
N GLU A 101 2.00 -0.12 -10.85
CA GLU A 101 2.10 -0.78 -12.17
C GLU A 101 2.76 0.11 -13.23
N GLU A 102 2.48 1.41 -13.23
CA GLU A 102 3.07 2.37 -14.17
C GLU A 102 4.57 2.52 -13.96
N VAL A 103 5.02 2.73 -12.72
CA VAL A 103 6.46 2.82 -12.41
C VAL A 103 7.18 1.49 -12.68
N ARG A 104 6.53 0.36 -12.37
CA ARG A 104 7.06 -0.96 -12.74
C ARG A 104 7.22 -1.11 -14.25
N ALA A 105 6.23 -0.68 -15.03
CA ALA A 105 6.27 -0.77 -16.49
C ALA A 105 7.38 0.10 -17.07
N GLU A 106 7.57 1.32 -16.56
CA GLU A 106 8.69 2.20 -16.92
C GLU A 106 10.03 1.54 -16.61
N PHE A 107 10.24 1.05 -15.39
CA PHE A 107 11.46 0.35 -14.98
C PHE A 107 11.79 -0.84 -15.89
N VAL A 108 10.79 -1.67 -16.19
CA VAL A 108 10.94 -2.82 -17.10
C VAL A 108 11.29 -2.36 -18.51
N ALA A 109 10.67 -1.30 -19.01
CA ALA A 109 10.94 -0.75 -20.33
C ALA A 109 12.39 -0.23 -20.44
N THR A 110 12.83 0.59 -19.48
CA THR A 110 14.20 1.12 -19.42
C THR A 110 15.25 0.01 -19.37
N LEU A 111 15.02 -1.02 -18.55
CA LEU A 111 15.91 -2.17 -18.49
C LEU A 111 15.94 -2.97 -19.80
N SER A 112 14.80 -3.12 -20.45
CA SER A 112 14.70 -3.82 -21.73
C SER A 112 15.48 -3.08 -22.82
N GLU A 113 15.47 -1.74 -22.81
CA GLU A 113 16.24 -0.92 -23.75
C GLU A 113 17.75 -1.01 -23.51
N ARG A 114 18.19 -1.22 -22.25
CA ARG A 114 19.60 -1.42 -21.89
C ARG A 114 20.09 -2.86 -22.09
N SER A 115 19.19 -3.82 -22.28
CA SER A 115 19.54 -5.24 -22.40
C SER A 115 20.31 -5.52 -23.70
N GLY A 116 21.63 -5.61 -23.55
CA GLY A 116 22.63 -5.64 -24.62
C GLY A 116 24.06 -5.46 -24.08
N GLU A 117 24.19 -4.85 -22.90
CA GLU A 117 25.44 -4.76 -22.13
C GLU A 117 25.72 -6.08 -21.36
N GLU A 118 26.98 -6.51 -21.32
CA GLU A 118 27.41 -7.73 -20.64
C GLU A 118 27.11 -7.66 -19.14
N VAL A 119 26.47 -8.69 -18.58
CA VAL A 119 26.13 -8.77 -17.16
C VAL A 119 27.43 -8.92 -16.38
N VAL A 120 27.87 -7.83 -15.75
CA VAL A 120 28.99 -7.85 -14.80
C VAL A 120 28.44 -8.31 -13.45
N ASP A 121 29.11 -9.28 -12.82
CA ASP A 121 28.78 -9.72 -11.45
C ASP A 121 28.71 -8.50 -10.50
N GLY A 122 27.50 -8.16 -10.06
CA GLY A 122 27.18 -6.99 -9.25
C GLY A 122 25.71 -6.96 -8.84
N GLU A 123 25.36 -6.10 -7.87
CA GLU A 123 23.96 -5.85 -7.49
C GLU A 123 23.31 -5.08 -8.65
N GLY A 124 22.31 -5.68 -9.29
CA GLY A 124 21.61 -5.09 -10.44
C GLY A 124 20.70 -3.92 -10.04
N ASP A 125 20.06 -3.26 -11.01
CA ASP A 125 19.14 -2.16 -10.71
C ASP A 125 18.00 -2.62 -9.82
N SER A 126 17.49 -1.73 -8.97
CA SER A 126 16.40 -2.07 -8.05
C SER A 126 15.27 -1.05 -8.12
N LEU A 127 14.03 -1.54 -8.06
CA LEU A 127 12.83 -0.73 -7.86
C LEU A 127 12.14 -1.19 -6.58
N ARG A 128 12.00 -0.30 -5.60
CA ARG A 128 11.35 -0.60 -4.31
C ARG A 128 10.35 0.46 -3.91
N GLY A 129 9.36 0.08 -3.12
CA GLY A 129 8.44 1.02 -2.49
C GLY A 129 7.00 0.57 -2.54
N GLY A 130 6.07 1.49 -2.32
CA GLY A 130 4.66 1.16 -2.35
C GLY A 130 3.73 2.24 -1.84
N GLY A 131 2.46 1.88 -1.73
CA GLY A 131 1.38 2.75 -1.29
C GLY A 131 1.12 2.66 0.21
N GLU A 132 1.05 3.81 0.87
CA GLU A 132 0.58 3.95 2.24
C GLU A 132 -0.78 4.68 2.24
N VAL A 133 -1.73 4.15 3.00
CA VAL A 133 -3.07 4.74 3.13
C VAL A 133 -3.04 5.85 4.16
N TYR A 134 -3.42 7.05 3.75
CA TYR A 134 -3.51 8.22 4.63
C TYR A 134 -4.94 8.50 5.13
N LEU A 135 -5.94 8.11 4.35
CA LEU A 135 -7.36 8.22 4.71
C LEU A 135 -8.14 7.03 4.16
N LEU A 136 -9.03 6.49 4.99
CA LEU A 136 -10.09 5.58 4.59
C LEU A 136 -11.34 5.91 5.41
N ASP A 137 -12.41 6.28 4.73
CA ASP A 137 -13.74 6.43 5.32
C ASP A 137 -14.82 5.82 4.41
N ASP A 138 -16.09 6.11 4.67
CA ASP A 138 -17.24 5.58 3.93
C ASP A 138 -17.32 6.08 2.48
N ARG A 139 -16.57 7.14 2.15
CA ARG A 139 -16.65 7.82 0.86
C ARG A 139 -15.30 7.96 0.17
N LEU A 140 -14.20 8.05 0.88
CA LEU A 140 -12.89 8.39 0.34
C LEU A 140 -11.83 7.39 0.77
N VAL A 141 -10.95 7.08 -0.16
CA VAL A 141 -9.64 6.50 0.14
C VAL A 141 -8.56 7.41 -0.42
N SER A 142 -7.55 7.71 0.39
CA SER A 142 -6.35 8.45 0.00
C SER A 142 -5.12 7.62 0.25
N VAL A 143 -4.28 7.50 -0.77
CA VAL A 143 -3.03 6.73 -0.74
C VAL A 143 -1.92 7.60 -1.29
N ILE A 144 -0.76 7.58 -0.62
CA ILE A 144 0.48 8.15 -1.14
C ILE A 144 1.40 7.00 -1.51
N TYR A 145 1.93 7.04 -2.72
CA TYR A 145 2.93 6.11 -3.19
C TYR A 145 4.30 6.74 -3.11
N GLU A 146 5.22 6.05 -2.44
CA GLU A 146 6.64 6.40 -2.46
C GLU A 146 7.41 5.22 -3.05
N MET A 147 8.07 5.45 -4.18
CA MET A 147 8.84 4.46 -4.91
C MET A 147 10.23 5.01 -5.19
N GLN A 148 11.20 4.12 -5.23
CA GLN A 148 12.62 4.41 -5.31
C GLN A 148 13.23 3.50 -6.36
N ILE A 149 13.93 4.09 -7.32
CA ILE A 149 14.68 3.36 -8.33
C ILE A 149 16.18 3.64 -8.13
N GLU A 150 16.92 2.57 -7.88
CA GLU A 150 18.38 2.56 -7.82
C GLU A 150 18.91 2.02 -9.15
N TRP A 151 19.53 2.90 -9.92
CA TRP A 151 20.24 2.53 -11.14
C TRP A 151 21.73 2.37 -10.84
N VAL A 152 22.34 1.26 -11.27
CA VAL A 152 23.75 0.93 -11.01
C VAL A 152 24.72 2.02 -11.47
N ASP A 153 24.40 2.69 -12.58
CA ASP A 153 25.23 3.74 -13.18
C ASP A 153 24.82 5.16 -12.76
N ALA A 154 23.82 5.31 -11.89
CA ALA A 154 23.38 6.63 -11.42
C ALA A 154 24.13 7.06 -10.17
N ALA A 155 24.41 8.36 -10.08
CA ALA A 155 25.02 8.96 -8.89
C ALA A 155 24.02 9.15 -7.74
N ASP A 156 22.72 9.25 -8.07
CA ASP A 156 21.65 9.58 -7.15
C ASP A 156 20.46 8.61 -7.32
N LEU A 157 19.68 8.48 -6.25
CA LEU A 157 18.44 7.73 -6.22
C LEU A 157 17.33 8.47 -6.99
N ASP A 158 16.59 7.77 -7.85
CA ASP A 158 15.39 8.30 -8.49
C ASP A 158 14.18 8.03 -7.59
N GLN A 159 13.65 9.09 -6.96
CA GLN A 159 12.48 9.00 -6.09
C GLN A 159 11.21 9.43 -6.84
N ARG A 160 10.21 8.56 -6.84
CA ARG A 160 8.88 8.80 -7.40
C ARG A 160 7.85 8.89 -6.29
N VAL A 161 7.12 9.99 -6.26
CA VAL A 161 6.00 10.19 -5.34
C VAL A 161 4.75 10.42 -6.15
N ASP A 162 3.69 9.69 -5.82
CA ASP A 162 2.39 9.83 -6.43
C ASP A 162 1.29 9.81 -5.35
N SER A 163 0.12 10.35 -5.66
CA SER A 163 -1.01 10.41 -4.74
C SER A 163 -2.29 10.04 -5.46
N VAL A 164 -3.06 9.13 -4.86
CA VAL A 164 -4.34 8.67 -5.39
C VAL A 164 -5.43 8.99 -4.38
N LEU A 165 -6.45 9.74 -4.81
CA LEU A 165 -7.65 10.03 -4.04
C LEU A 165 -8.85 9.50 -4.81
N ILE A 166 -9.62 8.58 -4.21
CA ILE A 166 -10.74 7.94 -4.89
C ILE A 166 -12.01 8.18 -4.09
N ASP A 167 -13.03 8.72 -4.75
CA ASP A 167 -14.41 8.68 -4.26
C ASP A 167 -14.96 7.28 -4.47
N LEU A 168 -15.07 6.57 -3.36
CA LEU A 168 -15.55 5.20 -3.31
C LEU A 168 -16.98 5.12 -3.83
N ALA A 169 -17.84 6.11 -3.55
CA ALA A 169 -19.24 6.11 -3.97
C ALA A 169 -19.41 6.12 -5.49
N THR A 170 -18.50 6.77 -6.22
CA THR A 170 -18.51 6.84 -7.68
C THR A 170 -17.49 5.90 -8.33
N GLY A 171 -16.50 5.42 -7.57
CA GLY A 171 -15.35 4.67 -8.08
C GLY A 171 -14.44 5.51 -8.97
N VAL A 172 -14.45 6.83 -8.80
CA VAL A 172 -13.70 7.79 -9.62
C VAL A 172 -12.57 8.39 -8.81
N GLU A 173 -11.42 8.53 -9.45
CA GLU A 173 -10.28 9.26 -8.92
C GLU A 173 -10.51 10.77 -9.01
N TRP A 174 -10.28 11.48 -7.91
CA TRP A 174 -10.37 12.93 -7.84
C TRP A 174 -8.98 13.54 -7.92
N GLY A 175 -8.78 14.39 -8.91
CA GLY A 175 -7.60 15.24 -9.00
C GLY A 175 -7.79 16.53 -8.21
N LEU A 176 -6.73 17.34 -8.13
CA LEU A 176 -6.77 18.64 -7.47
C LEU A 176 -7.87 19.55 -8.06
N GLN A 177 -8.12 19.48 -9.36
CA GLN A 177 -9.16 20.27 -10.03
C GLN A 177 -10.59 19.91 -9.61
N ASP A 178 -10.81 18.72 -9.06
CA ASP A 178 -12.15 18.23 -8.70
C ASP A 178 -12.53 18.64 -7.26
N LEU A 179 -11.62 19.29 -6.54
CA LEU A 179 -11.78 19.72 -5.15
C LEU A 179 -12.27 21.16 -4.97
N PHE A 180 -12.43 21.93 -6.07
CA PHE A 180 -12.78 23.36 -6.07
C PHE A 180 -13.83 23.69 -7.13
#